data_AF-A0A6N6SZN8-F1
#
_entry.id   AF-A0A6N6SZN8-F1
#
_cell.length_a   1.000
_cell.length_b   1.000
_cell.length_c   1.000
_cell.angle_alpha   90.00
_cell.angle_beta   90.00
_cell.angle_gamma   90.00
#
_symmetry.space_group_name_H-M   'P 1'
#
loop_
_entity.id
_entity.type
_entity.pdbx_description
1 polymer ?
#
loop_
_entity_poly.entity_id
_entity_poly.type
_entity_poly.pdbx_seq_one_letter_code
_entity_poly.pdbx_strand_id
1 'polypeptide(L)' 'MSAARLFFAGLLVAALLALIGWQAHRERLVKACLDSGSVWEGARSECRPLPVRPILQRDLHRS' A
#
# COMPACT_ATOMS: atom_id res chain seq x y z
N MET A 1 -5.67 -33.66 -23.59
CA MET A 1 -5.65 -32.80 -22.38
C MET A 1 -7.09 -32.56 -21.94
N SER A 2 -7.44 -32.85 -20.69
CA SER A 2 -8.83 -32.76 -20.20
C SER A 2 -9.26 -31.28 -20.06
N ALA A 3 -10.46 -30.92 -20.54
CA ALA A 3 -10.99 -29.55 -20.49
C ALA A 3 -10.94 -28.92 -19.08
N ALA A 4 -11.15 -29.73 -18.04
CA ALA A 4 -11.03 -29.30 -16.64
C ALA A 4 -9.63 -28.76 -16.30
N ARG A 5 -8.56 -29.38 -16.81
CA ARG A 5 -7.18 -28.92 -16.55
C ARG A 5 -6.91 -27.55 -17.15
N LEU A 6 -7.44 -27.30 -18.35
CA LEU A 6 -7.32 -25.99 -19.01
C LEU A 6 -8.11 -24.91 -18.26
N PHE A 7 -9.31 -25.25 -17.78
CA PHE A 7 -10.10 -24.34 -16.96
C PHE A 7 -9.38 -23.94 -15.67
N PHE A 8 -8.86 -24.91 -14.91
CA PHE A 8 -8.10 -24.62 -13.69
C PHE A 8 -6.82 -23.83 -13.98
N ALA A 9 -6.10 -24.17 -15.05
CA ALA A 9 -4.92 -23.40 -15.45
C ALA A 9 -5.26 -21.94 -15.76
N GLY A 10 -6.36 -21.70 -16.51
CA GLY A 10 -6.84 -20.34 -16.79
C GLY A 10 -7.22 -19.57 -15.53
N LEU A 11 -7.93 -20.23 -14.60
CA LEU A 11 -8.33 -19.63 -13.32
C LEU A 11 -7.11 -19.26 -12.46
N LEU A 12 -6.09 -20.10 -12.46
CA LEU A 12 -4.85 -19.88 -11.72
C LEU A 12 -4.03 -18.73 -12.32
N VAL A 13 -3.97 -18.63 -13.65
CA VAL A 13 -3.35 -17.49 -14.34
C VAL A 13 -4.11 -16.20 -14.04
N ALA A 14 -5.44 -16.21 -14.09
CA ALA A 14 -6.25 -15.03 -13.75
C ALA A 14 -6.03 -14.58 -12.30
N ALA A 15 -5.99 -15.52 -11.35
CA ALA A 15 -5.70 -15.23 -9.94
C ALA A 15 -4.30 -14.63 -9.76
N LEU A 16 -3.29 -15.15 -10.45
CA LEU A 16 -1.93 -14.60 -10.42
C LEU A 16 -1.88 -13.16 -10.95
N LEU A 17 -2.54 -12.89 -12.08
CA LEU A 17 -2.61 -11.54 -12.64
C LEU A 17 -3.32 -10.56 -11.70
N ALA A 18 -4.41 -11.00 -11.07
CA ALA A 18 -5.12 -10.19 -10.08
C ALA A 18 -4.22 -9.88 -8.86
N LEU A 19 -3.46 -10.87 -8.39
CA LEU A 19 -2.54 -10.70 -7.26
C LEU A 19 -1.42 -9.70 -7.59
N ILE A 20 -0.81 -9.82 -8.77
CA ILE A 20 0.24 -8.90 -9.24
C ILE A 20 -0.30 -7.48 -9.37
N GLY A 21 -1.49 -7.31 -9.96
CA GLY A 21 -2.16 -6.01 -10.07
C GLY A 21 -2.45 -5.38 -8.72
N TRP A 22 -2.90 -6.19 -7.75
CA TRP A 22 -3.13 -5.74 -6.37
C TRP A 22 -1.83 -5.27 -5.69
N GLN A 23 -0.74 -6.02 -5.83
CA GLN A 23 0.56 -5.63 -5.28
C GLN A 23 1.04 -4.30 -5.86
N ALA A 24 1.00 -4.14 -7.18
CA ALA A 24 1.40 -2.90 -7.84
C ALA A 24 0.51 -1.69 -7.46
N HIS A 25 -0.77 -1.92 -7.19
CA HIS A 25 -1.65 -0.87 -6.67
C HIS A 25 -1.27 -0.47 -5.23
N ARG A 26 -1.04 -1.47 -4.37
CA ARG A 26 -0.65 -1.26 -2.97
C ARG A 26 0.69 -0.53 -2.85
N GLU A 27 1.67 -0.88 -3.68
CA GLU A 27 2.95 -0.17 -3.76
C GLU A 27 2.78 1.30 -4.10
N ARG A 28 1.90 1.63 -5.05
CA ARG A 28 1.62 3.04 -5.41
C ARG A 28 1.01 3.82 -4.26
N LEU A 29 0.10 3.22 -3.49
CA LEU A 29 -0.49 3.86 -2.31
C LEU A 29 0.53 4.11 -1.21
N VAL A 30 1.38 3.11 -0.92
CA VAL A 30 2.46 3.24 0.06
C VAL A 30 3.44 4.34 -0.38
N LYS A 31 3.86 4.32 -1.64
CA LYS A 31 4.78 5.31 -2.19
C LYS A 31 4.20 6.72 -2.09
N ALA A 32 2.96 6.94 -2.52
CA ALA A 32 2.30 8.23 -2.42
C ALA A 32 2.20 8.72 -0.96
N CYS A 33 1.94 7.80 -0.02
CA CYS A 33 1.92 8.12 1.41
C CYS A 33 3.30 8.60 1.91
N LEU A 34 4.36 7.87 1.57
CA LEU A 34 5.73 8.22 1.96
C LEU A 34 6.21 9.52 1.30
N ASP A 35 5.88 9.72 0.03
CA ASP A 35 6.21 10.95 -0.72
C ASP A 35 5.53 12.19 -0.09
N SER A 36 4.38 12.02 0.58
CA SER A 36 3.71 13.09 1.33
C SER A 36 4.36 13.43 2.69
N GLY A 37 5.41 12.70 3.09
CA GLY A 37 6.03 12.82 4.41
C GLY A 37 5.24 12.15 5.54
N SER A 38 4.23 11.34 5.19
CA SER A 38 3.41 10.56 6.12
C SER A 38 3.98 9.15 6.32
N VAL A 39 3.42 8.39 7.25
CA VAL A 39 3.81 6.99 7.54
C VAL A 39 2.70 6.05 7.11
N TRP A 40 3.09 4.97 6.43
CA TRP A 40 2.17 3.89 6.11
C TRP A 40 1.99 2.93 7.30
N GLU A 41 0.77 2.84 7.84
CA GLU A 41 0.41 1.90 8.90
C GLU A 41 -0.03 0.55 8.27
N GLY A 42 0.90 -0.40 8.18
CA GLY A 42 0.67 -1.69 7.53
C GLY A 42 -0.50 -2.52 8.07
N ALA A 43 -0.80 -2.42 9.37
CA ALA A 43 -1.89 -3.17 10.01
C ALA A 43 -3.28 -2.67 9.61
N ARG A 44 -3.42 -1.37 9.32
CA ARG A 44 -4.68 -0.76 8.92
C ARG A 44 -4.76 -0.44 7.43
N SER A 45 -3.65 -0.62 6.70
CA SER A 45 -3.52 -0.20 5.31
C SER A 45 -3.89 1.28 5.11
N GLU A 46 -3.54 2.11 6.09
CA GLU A 46 -3.85 3.54 6.14
C GLU A 46 -2.56 4.35 6.05
N CYS A 47 -2.64 5.51 5.38
CA CYS A 47 -1.62 6.53 5.47
C CYS A 47 -1.91 7.45 6.64
N ARG A 48 -0.96 7.60 7.58
CA ARG A 48 -1.11 8.46 8.75
C ARG A 48 -0.07 9.56 8.78
N PRO A 49 -0.43 10.77 9.21
CA PRO A 49 0.55 11.84 9.38
C PRO A 49 1.64 11.37 10.33
N LEU A 50 2.91 11.61 9.95
CA LEU A 50 4.06 11.30 10.78
C LEU A 50 3.88 12.03 12.12
N PRO A 51 3.85 11.32 13.28
CA PRO A 51 3.76 11.97 14.58
C PRO A 51 5.12 12.61 14.91
N VAL A 52 5.50 13.64 14.16
CA VAL A 52 6.62 14.52 14.52
C VAL A 52 6.14 15.38 15.68
N ARG A 53 6.36 14.81 16.87
CA ARG A 53 6.62 15.41 18.18
C ARG A 53 6.03 16.82 18.43
N PRO A 54 5.28 17.03 19.54
CA PRO A 54 4.83 18.36 19.99
C PRO A 54 5.97 19.36 20.32
N ILE A 55 7.23 19.01 20.09
CA ILE A 55 8.41 19.84 20.36
C ILE A 55 8.54 20.97 19.33
N LEU A 56 8.20 20.74 18.05
CA LEU A 56 8.35 21.77 17.01
C LEU A 56 7.37 22.95 17.17
N GLN A 57 6.20 22.72 17.77
CA GLN A 57 5.24 23.81 18.04
C GLN A 57 5.70 24.74 19.16
N ARG A 58 6.57 24.28 20.06
CA ARG A 58 7.02 25.09 21.20
C ARG A 58 8.02 26.17 20.77
N ASP A 59 8.81 25.90 19.74
CA ASP A 59 9.79 26.86 19.21
C ASP A 59 9.19 27.82 18.18
N LEU A 60 8.12 27.43 17.47
CA LEU A 60 7.41 28.34 16.55
C LEU A 60 6.56 29.41 17.27
N HIS A 61 6.12 29.14 18.50
CA HIS A 61 5.33 30.09 19.31
C HIS A 61 6.18 31.15 20.04
N ARG A 62 7.51 31.10 19.90
CA ARG A 62 8.45 32.02 20.56
C ARG A 62 9.22 32.93 19.60
N SER A 63 8.93 32.84 18.31
CA SER A 63 9.55 33.70 17.27
C SER A 63 8.67 34.92 16.99
#